data_AF-A0A1X1HCU0-F1
#
_entry.id   AF-A0A1X1HCU0-F1
#
_cell.length_a   1.000
_cell.length_b   1.000
_cell.length_c   1.000
_cell.angle_alpha   90.00
_cell.angle_beta   90.00
_cell.angle_gamma   90.00
#
_symmetry.space_group_name_H-M   'P 1'
#
loop_
_entity.id
_entity.type
_entity.pdbx_description
1 polymer ?
#
loop_
_entity_poly.entity_id
_entity_poly.type
_entity_poly.pdbx_seq_one_letter_code
_entity_poly.pdbx_strand_id
1 'polypeptide(L)'
;MTEIDKKNLKNYLCFTFGITYISWGLLAIFTQSYILGLETFIGRILHIVGALGPAIASGFYLKSNNIKFKHFLFNYLMPLFFIQLIFFGGGHEELGWRGILQPLLDKKYTYWQSNLIVGSIWGIWHLPLWFIVGESHQGFPFILFFIYTLFLSFVLGLLYRQTKSVGYCVLFHAFANLLNLYFVLKINLIFIIIFIGYLIYTILASNRIGKEK
;
A
#
# COMPACT_ATOMS: atom_id res chain seq x y z
N MET A 1 -20.06 -7.61 -6.86
CA MET A 1 -19.30 -8.29 -5.77
C MET A 1 -20.19 -9.30 -5.06
N THR A 2 -19.72 -10.55 -4.90
CA THR A 2 -20.46 -11.66 -4.28
C THR A 2 -20.30 -11.71 -2.75
N GLU A 3 -21.06 -12.55 -2.03
CA GLU A 3 -20.85 -12.78 -0.59
C GLU A 3 -19.49 -13.42 -0.28
N ILE A 4 -19.01 -14.29 -1.16
CA ILE A 4 -17.67 -14.88 -1.07
C ILE A 4 -16.60 -13.79 -1.18
N ASP A 5 -16.75 -12.87 -2.14
CA ASP A 5 -15.83 -11.73 -2.30
C ASP A 5 -15.83 -10.85 -1.03
N LYS A 6 -17.00 -10.56 -0.44
CA LYS A 6 -17.09 -9.77 0.80
C LYS A 6 -16.38 -10.45 1.96
N LYS A 7 -16.60 -11.76 2.14
CA LYS A 7 -15.93 -12.55 3.18
C LYS A 7 -14.42 -12.54 2.99
N ASN A 8 -13.96 -12.76 1.76
CA ASN A 8 -12.54 -12.76 1.43
C ASN A 8 -11.90 -11.39 1.66
N LEU A 9 -12.58 -10.31 1.27
CA LEU A 9 -12.15 -8.93 1.50
C LEU A 9 -12.00 -8.65 3.01
N LYS A 10 -13.02 -9.01 3.81
CA LYS A 10 -13.00 -8.85 5.26
C LYS A 10 -11.84 -9.61 5.89
N ASN A 11 -11.64 -10.88 5.51
CA ASN A 11 -10.56 -11.70 6.05
C ASN A 11 -9.20 -11.13 5.69
N TYR A 12 -8.99 -10.74 4.43
CA TYR A 12 -7.75 -10.09 3.98
C TYR A 12 -7.44 -8.85 4.84
N LEU A 13 -8.40 -7.94 5.00
CA LEU A 13 -8.20 -6.73 5.82
C LEU A 13 -7.95 -7.07 7.30
N CYS A 14 -8.67 -8.03 7.87
CA CYS A 14 -8.46 -8.44 9.26
C CYS A 14 -7.04 -8.99 9.49
N PHE A 15 -6.53 -9.82 8.58
CA PHE A 15 -5.15 -10.30 8.66
C PHE A 15 -4.13 -9.18 8.45
N THR A 16 -4.33 -8.32 7.44
CA THR A 16 -3.44 -7.19 7.16
C THR A 16 -3.30 -6.27 8.37
N PHE A 17 -4.42 -5.80 8.93
CA PHE A 17 -4.40 -4.92 10.10
C PHE A 17 -3.95 -5.66 11.35
N GLY A 18 -4.37 -6.91 11.55
CA GLY A 18 -3.96 -7.71 12.71
C GLY A 18 -2.44 -7.88 12.77
N ILE A 19 -1.81 -8.29 11.67
CA ILE A 19 -0.34 -8.45 11.61
C ILE A 19 0.36 -7.12 11.88
N THR A 20 -0.06 -6.06 11.18
CA THR A 20 0.61 -4.76 11.26
C THR A 20 0.41 -4.08 12.62
N TYR A 21 -0.82 -3.98 13.10
CA TYR A 21 -1.13 -3.25 14.33
C TYR A 21 -0.62 -3.99 15.57
N ILE A 22 -0.58 -5.33 15.56
CA ILE A 22 0.09 -6.07 16.64
C ILE A 22 1.60 -5.78 16.60
N SER A 23 2.24 -5.90 15.44
CA SER A 23 3.70 -5.74 15.35
C SER A 23 4.16 -4.31 15.65
N TRP A 24 3.56 -3.32 14.98
CA TRP A 24 3.87 -1.91 15.17
C TRP A 24 3.31 -1.33 16.46
N GLY A 25 2.16 -1.83 16.95
CA GLY A 25 1.61 -1.43 18.25
C GLY A 25 2.48 -1.90 19.41
N LEU A 26 2.95 -3.16 19.38
CA LEU A 26 3.92 -3.65 20.36
C LEU A 26 5.23 -2.86 20.28
N LEU A 27 5.71 -2.59 19.07
CA LEU A 27 6.92 -1.78 18.86
C LEU A 27 6.75 -0.35 19.39
N ALA A 28 5.59 0.28 19.18
CA ALA A 28 5.27 1.59 19.73
C ALA A 28 5.30 1.58 21.27
N ILE A 29 4.71 0.55 21.90
CA ILE A 29 4.75 0.39 23.36
C ILE A 29 6.19 0.23 23.86
N PHE A 30 6.98 -0.65 23.24
CA PHE A 30 8.36 -0.90 23.65
C PHE A 30 9.25 0.33 23.53
N THR A 31 9.11 1.06 22.41
CA THR A 31 9.92 2.25 22.14
C THR A 31 9.53 3.42 23.05
N GLN A 32 8.24 3.63 23.34
CA GLN A 32 7.80 4.64 24.30
C GLN A 32 8.15 4.31 25.76
N SER A 33 8.18 3.02 26.10
CA SER A 33 8.51 2.55 27.47
C SER A 33 10.01 2.39 27.69
N TYR A 34 10.85 2.73 26.71
CA TYR A 34 12.30 2.53 26.74
C TYR A 34 12.76 1.08 27.01
N ILE A 35 11.87 0.10 26.77
CA ILE A 35 12.18 -1.34 26.92
C ILE A 35 13.11 -1.78 25.78
N LEU A 36 12.81 -1.33 24.56
CA LEU A 36 13.53 -1.70 23.36
C LEU A 36 13.37 -0.62 22.27
N GLY A 37 14.46 -0.23 21.63
CA GLY A 37 14.45 0.76 20.55
C GLY A 37 14.26 0.16 19.15
N LEU A 38 13.94 1.01 18.17
CA LEU A 38 13.76 0.63 16.77
C LEU A 38 15.06 0.10 16.13
N GLU A 39 16.20 0.57 16.60
CA GLU A 39 17.55 0.21 16.16
C GLU A 39 17.96 -1.22 16.55
N THR A 40 17.30 -1.79 17.56
CA THR A 40 17.59 -3.15 18.02
C THR A 40 17.12 -4.21 17.02
N PHE A 41 17.69 -5.41 17.09
CA PHE A 41 17.32 -6.51 16.20
C PHE A 41 15.83 -6.86 16.28
N ILE A 42 15.28 -7.03 17.50
CA ILE A 42 13.86 -7.34 17.70
C ILE A 42 12.98 -6.17 17.21
N GLY A 43 13.38 -4.92 17.47
CA GLY A 43 12.68 -3.73 16.99
C GLY A 43 12.58 -3.70 15.46
N ARG A 44 13.68 -3.97 14.75
CA ARG A 44 13.71 -4.07 13.28
C ARG A 44 12.83 -5.20 12.76
N ILE A 45 12.81 -6.36 13.43
CA ILE A 45 11.93 -7.48 13.04
C ILE A 45 10.46 -7.11 13.17
N LEU A 46 10.04 -6.54 14.30
CA LEU A 46 8.66 -6.08 14.47
C LEU A 46 8.27 -5.03 13.42
N HIS A 47 9.19 -4.11 13.11
CA HIS A 47 8.97 -3.10 12.09
C HIS A 47 8.77 -3.72 10.70
N ILE A 48 9.65 -4.65 10.29
CA ILE A 48 9.57 -5.34 8.99
C ILE A 48 8.32 -6.20 8.89
N VAL A 49 8.01 -7.00 9.93
CA VAL A 49 6.81 -7.85 9.94
C VAL A 49 5.56 -7.00 9.81
N GLY A 50 5.49 -5.87 10.52
CA GLY A 50 4.38 -4.94 10.39
C GLY A 50 4.25 -4.37 8.98
N ALA A 51 5.37 -3.96 8.37
CA ALA A 51 5.39 -3.45 6.99
C ALA A 51 4.96 -4.50 5.95
N LEU A 52 5.24 -5.78 6.21
CA LEU A 52 4.88 -6.90 5.32
C LEU A 52 3.41 -7.36 5.47
N GLY A 53 2.63 -6.77 6.38
CA GLY A 53 1.25 -7.16 6.68
C GLY A 53 0.36 -7.42 5.45
N PRO A 54 0.22 -6.46 4.50
CA PRO A 54 -0.57 -6.65 3.28
C PRO A 54 -0.05 -7.80 2.40
N ALA A 55 1.27 -7.95 2.28
CA ALA A 55 1.89 -9.02 1.49
C ALA A 55 1.69 -10.40 2.12
N ILE A 56 1.84 -10.52 3.44
CA ILE A 56 1.60 -11.76 4.18
C ILE A 56 0.11 -12.14 4.12
N ALA A 57 -0.78 -11.18 4.35
CA ALA A 57 -2.24 -11.36 4.24
C ALA A 57 -2.66 -11.83 2.83
N SER A 58 -1.95 -11.37 1.80
CA SER A 58 -2.15 -11.85 0.42
C SER A 58 -1.86 -13.34 0.28
N GLY A 59 -0.82 -13.85 0.95
CA GLY A 59 -0.52 -15.29 0.98
C GLY A 59 -1.67 -16.12 1.58
N PHE A 60 -2.25 -15.66 2.70
CA PHE A 60 -3.41 -16.31 3.31
C PHE A 60 -4.63 -16.29 2.39
N TYR A 61 -4.89 -15.16 1.72
CA TYR A 61 -5.96 -15.04 0.74
C TYR A 61 -5.79 -16.03 -0.42
N LEU A 62 -4.60 -16.11 -1.02
CA LEU A 62 -4.32 -17.01 -2.13
C LEU A 62 -4.52 -18.48 -1.73
N LYS A 63 -4.01 -18.85 -0.54
CA LYS A 63 -4.18 -20.19 0.03
C LYS A 63 -5.67 -20.51 0.25
N SER A 64 -6.43 -19.61 0.86
CA SER A 64 -7.86 -19.81 1.15
C SER A 64 -8.72 -19.92 -0.12
N ASN A 65 -8.26 -19.41 -1.26
CA ASN A 65 -8.97 -19.44 -2.54
C ASN A 65 -8.37 -20.46 -3.53
N ASN A 66 -7.47 -21.33 -3.09
CA ASN A 66 -6.79 -22.33 -3.93
C ASN A 66 -6.09 -21.75 -5.18
N ILE A 67 -5.63 -20.50 -5.09
CA ILE A 67 -4.90 -19.84 -6.18
C ILE A 67 -3.42 -20.25 -6.09
N LYS A 68 -2.88 -20.87 -7.16
CA LYS A 68 -1.50 -21.35 -7.18
C LYS A 68 -0.50 -20.19 -7.06
N PHE A 69 0.28 -20.18 -5.99
CA PHE A 69 1.30 -19.17 -5.67
C PHE A 69 2.35 -18.97 -6.78
N LYS A 70 2.66 -20.04 -7.55
CA LYS A 70 3.60 -19.99 -8.69
C LYS A 70 3.18 -19.03 -9.81
N HIS A 71 1.89 -18.88 -10.12
CA HIS A 71 1.47 -17.94 -11.18
C HIS A 71 1.55 -16.47 -10.75
N PHE A 72 1.47 -16.21 -9.44
CA PHE A 72 1.48 -14.87 -8.87
C PHE A 72 2.90 -14.31 -8.69
N LEU A 73 3.86 -15.18 -8.31
CA LEU A 73 5.22 -14.78 -7.98
C LEU A 73 6.23 -14.92 -9.14
N PHE A 74 6.03 -15.90 -10.03
CA PHE A 74 7.15 -16.48 -10.79
C PHE A 74 7.39 -15.86 -12.18
N ASN A 75 6.41 -15.20 -12.82
CA ASN A 75 6.59 -14.91 -14.24
C ASN A 75 7.42 -13.66 -14.57
N TYR A 76 7.61 -12.63 -13.70
CA TYR A 76 8.38 -11.43 -14.11
C TYR A 76 9.11 -10.61 -13.01
N LEU A 77 9.03 -10.93 -11.70
CA LEU A 77 9.32 -9.91 -10.66
C LEU A 77 10.32 -10.26 -9.57
N MET A 78 10.70 -11.52 -9.35
CA MET A 78 11.50 -11.88 -8.17
C MET A 78 12.87 -11.17 -8.06
N PRO A 79 13.71 -11.08 -9.12
CA PRO A 79 15.00 -10.41 -9.00
C PRO A 79 14.87 -8.90 -8.73
N LEU A 80 13.93 -8.23 -9.41
CA LEU A 80 13.63 -6.80 -9.19
C LEU A 80 13.03 -6.54 -7.81
N PHE A 81 12.16 -7.44 -7.35
CA PHE A 81 11.53 -7.39 -6.03
C PHE A 81 12.58 -7.52 -4.91
N PHE A 82 13.56 -8.42 -5.05
CA PHE A 82 14.67 -8.58 -4.10
C PHE A 82 15.69 -7.44 -4.16
N ILE A 83 15.99 -6.92 -5.36
CA ILE A 83 16.81 -5.72 -5.51
C ILE A 83 16.14 -4.55 -4.77
N GLN A 84 14.81 -4.44 -4.74
CA GLN A 84 14.19 -3.20 -4.29
C GLN A 84 13.50 -3.09 -2.90
N LEU A 85 13.07 -4.11 -2.14
CA LEU A 85 13.98 -5.11 -1.58
C LEU A 85 15.05 -4.45 -0.70
N ILE A 86 16.26 -4.66 -1.19
CA ILE A 86 17.53 -4.33 -0.56
C ILE A 86 17.87 -2.83 -0.69
N PHE A 87 17.49 -2.17 -1.80
CA PHE A 87 18.00 -0.83 -2.13
C PHE A 87 17.02 0.32 -1.91
N PHE A 88 15.70 0.12 -1.96
CA PHE A 88 14.75 1.25 -2.10
C PHE A 88 13.61 1.30 -1.07
N GLY A 89 13.26 0.18 -0.43
CA GLY A 89 12.25 0.13 0.62
C GLY A 89 10.81 0.34 0.11
N GLY A 90 9.92 -0.61 0.41
CA GLY A 90 8.49 -0.50 0.09
C GLY A 90 8.09 -1.05 -1.28
N GLY A 91 6.81 -0.89 -1.63
CA GLY A 91 6.20 -1.44 -2.84
C GLY A 91 5.70 -2.89 -2.72
N HIS A 92 6.20 -3.69 -1.77
CA HIS A 92 5.71 -5.06 -1.55
C HIS A 92 4.24 -5.13 -1.13
N GLU A 93 3.72 -4.06 -0.54
CA GLU A 93 2.33 -3.92 -0.13
C GLU A 93 1.34 -4.00 -1.31
N GLU A 94 1.80 -3.68 -2.52
CA GLU A 94 1.03 -3.69 -3.75
C GLU A 94 0.48 -5.08 -4.09
N LEU A 95 1.13 -6.15 -3.62
CA LEU A 95 0.62 -7.51 -3.72
C LEU A 95 -0.78 -7.63 -3.12
N GLY A 96 -1.02 -6.93 -2.01
CA GLY A 96 -2.31 -6.89 -1.36
C GLY A 96 -3.20 -5.77 -1.88
N TRP A 97 -2.69 -4.54 -1.94
CA TRP A 97 -3.49 -3.39 -2.36
C TRP A 97 -3.97 -3.49 -3.80
N ARG A 98 -3.08 -3.83 -4.74
CA ARG A 98 -3.38 -3.88 -6.19
C ARG A 98 -3.66 -5.30 -6.67
N GLY A 99 -3.11 -6.31 -6.00
CA GLY A 99 -3.38 -7.71 -6.32
C GLY A 99 -4.70 -8.25 -5.79
N ILE A 100 -5.23 -7.72 -4.68
CA ILE A 100 -6.43 -8.26 -4.02
C ILE A 100 -7.48 -7.18 -3.76
N LEU A 101 -7.14 -6.15 -2.98
CA LEU A 101 -8.10 -5.17 -2.49
C LEU A 101 -8.75 -4.39 -3.64
N GLN A 102 -7.94 -3.77 -4.51
CA GLN A 102 -8.42 -2.98 -5.65
C GLN A 102 -9.29 -3.83 -6.62
N PRO A 103 -8.87 -5.03 -7.08
CA PRO A 103 -9.71 -5.87 -7.94
C PRO A 103 -11.05 -6.24 -7.32
N LEU A 104 -11.10 -6.52 -6.00
CA LEU A 104 -12.35 -6.87 -5.32
C LEU A 104 -13.29 -5.66 -5.20
N LEU A 105 -12.75 -4.48 -4.89
CA LEU A 105 -13.53 -3.23 -4.83
C LEU A 105 -14.07 -2.84 -6.19
N ASP A 106 -13.27 -2.98 -7.25
CA ASP A 106 -13.66 -2.70 -8.64
C ASP A 106 -14.83 -3.58 -9.14
N LYS A 107 -15.14 -4.70 -8.46
CA LYS A 107 -16.35 -5.51 -8.74
C LYS A 107 -17.66 -4.89 -8.23
N LYS A 108 -17.61 -3.80 -7.47
CA LYS A 108 -18.78 -3.13 -6.88
C LYS A 108 -18.76 -1.62 -7.06
N TYR A 109 -17.59 -1.02 -6.95
CA TYR A 109 -17.41 0.42 -6.89
C TYR A 109 -16.83 0.96 -8.19
N THR A 110 -17.08 2.25 -8.46
CA THR A 110 -16.43 2.95 -9.57
C THR A 110 -14.94 3.10 -9.29
N TYR A 111 -14.15 3.38 -10.34
CA TYR A 111 -12.72 3.67 -10.18
C TYR A 111 -12.45 4.73 -9.10
N TRP A 112 -13.21 5.83 -9.12
CA TRP A 112 -13.10 6.89 -8.13
C TRP A 112 -13.30 6.37 -6.70
N GLN A 113 -14.39 5.64 -6.49
CA GLN A 113 -14.76 5.09 -5.19
C GLN A 113 -13.75 4.04 -4.71
N SER A 114 -13.34 3.10 -5.56
CA SER A 114 -12.36 2.08 -5.19
C SER A 114 -11.04 2.71 -4.76
N ASN A 115 -10.50 3.69 -5.51
CA ASN A 115 -9.21 4.30 -5.18
C ASN A 115 -9.26 5.17 -3.93
N LEU A 116 -10.38 5.85 -3.67
CA LEU A 116 -10.60 6.54 -2.39
C LEU A 116 -10.59 5.55 -1.22
N ILE A 117 -11.29 4.41 -1.36
CA ILE A 117 -11.33 3.37 -0.32
C ILE A 117 -9.94 2.78 -0.10
N VAL A 118 -9.23 2.41 -1.17
CA VAL A 118 -7.86 1.85 -1.07
C VAL A 118 -6.91 2.85 -0.41
N GLY A 119 -6.89 4.10 -0.88
CA GLY A 119 -6.01 5.12 -0.30
C GLY A 119 -6.32 5.41 1.16
N SER A 120 -7.60 5.44 1.54
CA SER A 120 -8.01 5.65 2.94
C SER A 120 -7.58 4.49 3.84
N ILE A 121 -7.83 3.25 3.40
CA ILE A 121 -7.39 2.04 4.11
C ILE A 121 -5.87 2.05 4.28
N TRP A 122 -5.16 2.41 3.20
CA TRP A 122 -3.71 2.44 3.19
C TRP A 122 -3.13 3.52 4.11
N GLY A 123 -3.70 4.73 4.12
CA GLY A 123 -3.30 5.79 5.05
C GLY A 123 -3.55 5.42 6.51
N ILE A 124 -4.71 4.84 6.82
CA ILE A 124 -5.03 4.39 8.20
C ILE A 124 -4.13 3.22 8.60
N TRP A 125 -3.80 2.31 7.69
CA TRP A 125 -2.90 1.19 7.96
C TRP A 125 -1.53 1.64 8.49
N HIS A 126 -1.04 2.82 8.07
CA HIS A 126 0.23 3.39 8.54
C HIS A 126 0.18 4.09 9.91
N LEU A 127 -1.01 4.38 10.44
CA LEU A 127 -1.17 5.20 11.64
C LEU A 127 -0.28 4.80 12.83
N PRO A 128 -0.03 3.50 13.12
CA PRO A 128 0.85 3.11 14.23
C PRO A 128 2.28 3.68 14.16
N LEU A 129 2.81 3.98 12.96
CA LEU A 129 4.17 4.49 12.78
C LEU A 129 4.42 5.81 13.53
N TRP A 130 3.40 6.66 13.65
CA TRP A 130 3.49 7.92 14.40
C TRP A 130 3.74 7.75 15.89
N PHE A 131 3.54 6.54 16.43
CA PHE A 131 3.68 6.23 17.85
C PHE A 131 4.98 5.47 18.16
N ILE A 132 5.81 5.15 17.16
CA ILE A 132 7.07 4.43 17.33
C ILE A 132 8.22 5.43 17.47
N VAL A 133 8.90 5.43 18.62
CA VAL A 133 10.03 6.35 18.86
C VAL A 133 11.21 6.02 17.92
N GLY A 134 11.74 7.04 17.26
CA GLY A 134 12.85 6.91 16.31
C GLY A 134 12.42 6.63 14.88
N GLU A 135 11.11 6.58 14.61
CA GLU A 135 10.56 6.43 13.28
C GLU A 135 10.37 7.81 12.60
N SER A 136 10.66 7.88 11.30
CA SER A 136 10.66 9.12 10.50
C SER A 136 9.30 9.83 10.39
N HIS A 137 8.19 9.10 10.43
CA HIS A 137 6.83 9.62 10.35
C HIS A 137 6.46 10.45 11.59
N GLN A 138 7.09 10.23 12.76
CA GLN A 138 6.82 11.04 13.96
C GLN A 138 7.06 12.54 13.72
N GLY A 139 8.02 12.89 12.86
CA GLY A 139 8.34 14.26 12.50
C GLY A 139 7.47 14.84 11.38
N PHE A 140 6.56 14.06 10.80
CA PHE A 140 5.78 14.45 9.62
C PHE A 140 4.27 14.53 9.92
N PRO A 141 3.53 15.54 9.45
CA PRO A 141 2.10 15.64 9.74
C PRO A 141 1.30 14.49 9.09
N PHE A 142 0.60 13.70 9.91
CA PHE A 142 -0.21 12.56 9.44
C PHE A 142 -1.19 12.93 8.33
N ILE A 143 -1.84 14.10 8.43
CA ILE A 143 -2.82 14.54 7.44
C ILE A 143 -2.21 14.71 6.04
N LEU A 144 -0.95 15.17 5.95
CA LEU A 144 -0.28 15.33 4.67
C LEU A 144 0.10 13.97 4.08
N PHE A 145 0.52 13.03 4.92
CA PHE A 145 0.76 11.65 4.51
C PHE A 145 -0.52 10.99 4.04
N PHE A 146 -1.63 11.18 4.76
CA PHE A 146 -2.92 10.63 4.39
C PHE A 146 -3.37 11.15 3.00
N ILE A 147 -3.25 12.46 2.75
CA ILE A 147 -3.52 13.04 1.42
C ILE A 147 -2.60 12.44 0.35
N TYR A 148 -1.32 12.23 0.67
CA TYR A 148 -0.38 11.56 -0.24
C TYR A 148 -0.80 10.11 -0.55
N THR A 149 -1.25 9.33 0.43
CA THR A 149 -1.73 7.96 0.17
C THR A 149 -2.97 7.94 -0.72
N LEU A 150 -3.86 8.93 -0.59
CA LEU A 150 -4.97 9.11 -1.52
C LEU A 150 -4.44 9.41 -2.93
N PHE A 151 -3.50 10.36 -3.07
CA PHE A 151 -2.88 10.68 -4.37
C PHE A 151 -2.34 9.45 -5.07
N LEU A 152 -1.41 8.78 -4.39
CA LEU A 152 -0.67 7.67 -4.94
C LEU A 152 -1.61 6.48 -5.16
N SER A 153 -2.73 6.40 -4.43
CA SER A 153 -3.79 5.44 -4.69
C SER A 153 -4.35 5.54 -6.10
N PHE A 154 -4.75 6.74 -6.52
CA PHE A 154 -5.23 7.00 -7.87
C PHE A 154 -4.19 6.67 -8.94
N VAL A 155 -2.96 7.15 -8.76
CA VAL A 155 -1.87 6.90 -9.72
C VAL A 155 -1.67 5.39 -9.94
N LEU A 156 -1.48 4.64 -8.86
CA LEU A 156 -1.24 3.20 -8.92
C LEU A 156 -2.48 2.43 -9.39
N GLY A 157 -3.68 2.87 -9.04
CA GLY A 157 -4.92 2.28 -9.51
C GLY A 157 -5.12 2.44 -11.01
N LEU A 158 -4.75 3.58 -11.59
CA LEU A 158 -4.78 3.78 -13.04
C LEU A 158 -3.75 2.89 -13.73
N LEU A 159 -2.51 2.89 -13.21
CA LEU A 159 -1.42 2.07 -13.72
C LEU A 159 -1.81 0.58 -13.73
N TYR A 160 -2.40 0.09 -12.63
CA TYR A 160 -2.90 -1.28 -12.56
C TYR A 160 -4.04 -1.52 -13.56
N ARG A 161 -4.96 -0.56 -13.73
CA ARG A 161 -6.07 -0.71 -14.67
C ARG A 161 -5.61 -0.81 -16.12
N GLN A 162 -4.59 -0.04 -16.50
CA GLN A 162 -3.97 -0.05 -17.83
C GLN A 162 -3.15 -1.31 -18.10
N THR A 163 -2.34 -1.72 -17.12
CA THR A 163 -1.32 -2.76 -17.35
C THR A 163 -1.73 -4.14 -16.85
N LYS A 164 -2.69 -4.21 -15.92
CA LYS A 164 -3.04 -5.42 -15.14
C LYS A 164 -1.85 -6.08 -14.44
N SER A 165 -0.77 -5.33 -14.23
CA SER A 165 0.47 -5.81 -13.62
C SER A 165 0.66 -5.19 -12.24
N VAL A 166 0.66 -6.02 -11.20
CA VAL A 166 1.04 -5.60 -9.86
C VAL A 166 2.52 -5.20 -9.81
N GLY A 167 3.36 -5.82 -10.65
CA GLY A 167 4.79 -5.51 -10.73
C GLY A 167 5.09 -4.07 -11.10
N TYR A 168 4.38 -3.51 -12.07
CA TYR A 168 4.55 -2.09 -12.41
C TYR A 168 4.11 -1.18 -11.25
N CYS A 169 3.07 -1.57 -10.49
CA CYS A 169 2.69 -0.85 -9.29
C CYS A 169 3.77 -0.90 -8.21
N VAL A 170 4.39 -2.07 -7.98
CA VAL A 170 5.50 -2.24 -7.03
C VAL A 170 6.65 -1.28 -7.41
N LEU A 171 7.09 -1.34 -8.68
CA LEU A 171 8.19 -0.50 -9.18
C LEU A 171 7.88 1.00 -9.10
N PHE A 172 6.65 1.39 -9.45
CA PHE A 172 6.25 2.79 -9.39
C PHE A 172 6.15 3.29 -7.95
N HIS A 173 5.57 2.50 -7.04
CA HIS A 173 5.49 2.85 -5.62
C HIS A 173 6.91 3.02 -5.03
N ALA A 174 7.81 2.09 -5.32
CA ALA A 174 9.22 2.21 -4.95
C ALA A 174 9.88 3.51 -5.40
N PHE A 175 9.67 3.84 -6.68
CA PHE A 175 10.20 5.04 -7.27
C PHE A 175 9.61 6.28 -6.58
N ALA A 176 8.32 6.27 -6.25
CA ALA A 176 7.68 7.34 -5.49
C ALA A 176 8.28 7.48 -4.08
N ASN A 177 8.58 6.38 -3.38
CA ASN A 177 9.26 6.41 -2.08
C ASN A 177 10.68 6.98 -2.19
N LEU A 178 11.42 6.57 -3.23
CA LEU A 178 12.76 7.10 -3.51
C LEU A 178 12.72 8.60 -3.76
N LEU A 179 11.75 9.09 -4.54
CA LEU A 179 11.56 10.52 -4.77
C LEU A 179 11.28 11.27 -3.46
N ASN A 180 10.44 10.73 -2.58
CA ASN A 180 10.16 11.37 -1.28
C ASN A 180 11.39 11.46 -0.37
N LEU A 181 12.36 10.54 -0.53
CA LEU A 181 13.61 10.59 0.23
C LEU A 181 14.48 11.80 -0.17
N TYR A 182 14.52 12.13 -1.46
CA TYR A 182 15.37 13.20 -1.98
C TYR A 182 14.64 14.54 -2.15
N PHE A 183 13.32 14.51 -2.32
CA PHE A 183 12.51 15.69 -2.56
C PHE A 183 11.50 15.88 -1.43
N VAL A 184 11.58 17.04 -0.78
CA VAL A 184 10.57 17.45 0.19
C VAL A 184 9.32 17.88 -0.55
N LEU A 185 8.23 17.15 -0.36
CA LEU A 185 6.90 17.52 -0.85
C LEU A 185 6.48 18.87 -0.24
N LYS A 186 6.50 19.92 -1.04
CA LYS A 186 5.94 21.23 -0.68
C LYS A 186 4.51 21.32 -1.17
N ILE A 187 3.57 21.27 -0.25
CA ILE A 187 2.16 21.46 -0.55
C ILE A 187 1.91 22.95 -0.72
N ASN A 188 2.07 23.43 -1.95
CA ASN A 188 1.71 24.77 -2.38
C ASN A 188 0.51 24.72 -3.34
N LEU A 189 0.01 25.89 -3.74
CA LEU A 189 -1.12 25.98 -4.67
C LEU A 189 -0.86 25.23 -5.99
N ILE A 190 0.37 25.28 -6.50
CA ILE A 190 0.79 24.58 -7.72
C ILE A 190 0.64 23.06 -7.56
N PHE A 191 1.13 22.51 -6.45
CA PHE A 191 0.99 21.09 -6.14
C PHE A 191 -0.48 20.66 -6.08
N ILE A 192 -1.33 21.46 -5.43
CA ILE A 192 -2.78 21.19 -5.32
C ILE A 192 -3.43 21.21 -6.71
N ILE A 193 -3.10 22.19 -7.56
CA ILE A 193 -3.62 22.26 -8.93
C ILE A 193 -3.18 21.04 -9.76
N ILE A 194 -1.90 20.66 -9.69
CA ILE A 194 -1.37 19.48 -10.39
C ILE A 194 -2.06 18.22 -9.88
N PHE A 195 -2.22 18.08 -8.57
CA PHE A 195 -2.90 16.95 -7.93
C PHE A 195 -4.34 16.83 -8.43
N ILE A 196 -5.13 17.92 -8.41
CA ILE A 196 -6.53 17.93 -8.87
C ILE A 196 -6.59 17.64 -10.36
N GLY A 197 -5.73 18.26 -11.17
CA GLY A 197 -5.67 18.03 -12.62
C GLY A 197 -5.35 16.58 -12.95
N TYR A 198 -4.39 15.99 -12.24
CA TYR A 198 -4.03 14.58 -12.41
C TYR A 198 -5.15 13.64 -11.96
N LEU A 199 -5.83 13.97 -10.87
CA LEU A 199 -6.97 13.20 -10.37
C LEU A 199 -8.11 13.20 -11.39
N ILE A 200 -8.45 14.34 -11.97
CA ILE A 200 -9.42 14.43 -13.08
C ILE A 200 -8.94 13.58 -14.26
N TYR A 201 -7.68 13.70 -14.65
CA TYR A 201 -7.09 12.90 -15.73
C TYR A 201 -7.24 11.40 -15.47
N THR A 202 -6.96 10.91 -14.25
CA THR A 202 -7.05 9.48 -13.93
C THR A 202 -8.48 8.95 -14.06
N ILE A 203 -9.47 9.72 -13.65
CA ILE A 203 -10.89 9.37 -13.79
C ILE A 203 -11.28 9.30 -15.27
N LEU A 204 -10.89 10.31 -16.06
CA LEU A 204 -11.19 10.37 -17.49
C LEU A 204 -10.50 9.22 -18.25
N ALA A 205 -9.22 8.99 -18.00
CA ALA A 205 -8.45 7.89 -18.60
C ALA A 205 -9.04 6.53 -18.23
N SER A 206 -9.41 6.34 -16.96
CA SER A 206 -10.09 5.12 -16.50
C SER A 206 -11.42 4.88 -17.23
N ASN A 207 -12.21 5.93 -17.46
CA ASN A 207 -13.48 5.81 -18.17
C ASN A 207 -13.31 5.42 -19.65
N ARG A 208 -12.21 5.83 -20.29
CA ARG A 208 -11.89 5.38 -21.67
C ARG A 208 -11.59 3.88 -21.71
N ILE A 209 -10.75 3.40 -20.80
CA ILE A 209 -10.41 1.96 -20.70
C ILE A 209 -11.65 1.10 -20.44
N GLY A 210 -12.63 1.62 -19.72
CA GLY A 210 -13.89 0.93 -19.46
C GLY A 210 -14.82 0.82 -20.68
N LYS A 211 -14.66 1.67 -21.70
CA LYS A 211 -15.46 1.67 -22.94
C LYS A 211 -14.85 0.82 -24.06
N GLU A 212 -13.57 0.51 -23.97
CA GLU A 212 -12.82 -0.32 -24.94
C GLU A 212 -12.94 -1.83 -24.67
N LYS A 213 -13.74 -2.23 -23.68
CA LYS A 213 -14.02 -3.62 -23.30
C LYS A 213 -15.48 -3.95 -23.50
#